data_AF-A0A484K8S2-F1
#
_entry.id   AF-A0A484K8S2-F1
#
_cell.length_a   1.000
_cell.length_b   1.000
_cell.length_c   1.000
_cell.angle_alpha   90.00
_cell.angle_beta   90.00
_cell.angle_gamma   90.00
#
_symmetry.space_group_name_H-M   'P 1'
#
loop_
_entity.id
_entity.type
_entity.pdbx_description
1 polymer ?
#
loop_
_entity_poly.entity_id
_entity_poly.type
_entity_poly.pdbx_seq_one_letter_code
_entity_poly.pdbx_strand_id
1 'polypeptide(L)'
;MEDGQLSSFIKSGIYRFRGANAFFIDPVRVLNRSYTRHKVSPSAYYSRFFDFSEKLEAPAESRKRKRKEKKPISLNAREKVADQRHQEVRSFLLKAHEALLGATELLKLVRNLRPGEFSDEERRELTQQSCELSFADIGCVWQAPLYEVVLNYQEGDAFIENTGSPCGQHLKQDVIPIFDNLIVNKGSGDVEAEFLNQNYIIPKESCFYMVNDHWLLR
;
A
#
# COMPACT_ATOMS: atom_id res chain seq x y z
N MET A 1 -17.94 -25.51 -10.22
CA MET A 1 -17.19 -24.90 -11.35
C MET A 1 -16.78 -23.43 -11.10
N GLU A 2 -17.03 -22.88 -9.89
CA GLU A 2 -16.55 -21.56 -9.45
C GLU A 2 -15.19 -21.65 -8.70
N ASP A 3 -14.82 -22.85 -8.25
CA ASP A 3 -13.67 -23.12 -7.38
C ASP A 3 -12.32 -22.77 -8.02
N GLY A 4 -12.19 -22.91 -9.33
CA GLY A 4 -10.94 -22.62 -10.05
C GLY A 4 -10.58 -21.13 -10.04
N GLN A 5 -11.58 -20.25 -10.01
CA GLN A 5 -11.37 -18.80 -10.05
C GLN A 5 -11.03 -18.23 -8.68
N LEU A 6 -11.67 -18.75 -7.64
CA LEU A 6 -11.32 -18.43 -6.25
C LEU A 6 -9.93 -18.97 -5.90
N SER A 7 -9.60 -20.19 -6.34
CA SER A 7 -8.26 -20.76 -6.19
C SER A 7 -7.19 -19.92 -6.89
N SER A 8 -7.49 -19.44 -8.10
CA SER A 8 -6.63 -18.50 -8.82
C SER A 8 -6.45 -17.20 -8.04
N PHE A 9 -7.52 -16.65 -7.45
CA PHE A 9 -7.45 -15.44 -6.64
C PHE A 9 -6.59 -15.63 -5.38
N ILE A 10 -6.76 -16.74 -4.65
CA ILE A 10 -5.96 -17.03 -3.44
C ILE A 10 -4.46 -17.04 -3.76
N LYS A 11 -4.08 -17.59 -4.93
CA LYS A 11 -2.69 -17.67 -5.38
C LYS A 11 -2.17 -16.36 -5.98
N SER A 12 -3.00 -15.65 -6.75
CA SER A 12 -2.57 -14.53 -7.59
C SER A 12 -2.86 -13.15 -7.01
N GLY A 13 -3.83 -13.04 -6.10
CA GLY A 13 -4.44 -11.79 -5.67
C GLY A 13 -5.42 -11.19 -6.69
N ILE A 14 -5.67 -11.85 -7.82
CA ILE A 14 -6.48 -11.31 -8.93
C ILE A 14 -7.69 -12.20 -9.18
N TYR A 15 -8.87 -11.60 -9.11
CA TYR A 15 -10.14 -12.23 -9.43
C TYR A 15 -10.76 -11.54 -10.65
N ARG A 16 -10.85 -12.23 -11.78
CA ARG A 16 -11.53 -11.72 -12.97
C ARG A 16 -13.04 -11.83 -12.81
N PHE A 17 -13.85 -10.92 -13.31
CA PHE A 17 -15.30 -11.14 -13.40
C PHE A 17 -15.65 -11.78 -14.75
N ARG A 18 -16.45 -12.86 -14.79
CA ARG A 18 -16.78 -13.53 -16.05
C ARG A 18 -17.81 -12.74 -16.89
N GLY A 19 -18.67 -11.96 -16.24
CA GLY A 19 -19.72 -11.15 -16.89
C GLY A 19 -19.38 -9.67 -17.09
N ALA A 20 -18.21 -9.23 -16.61
CA ALA A 20 -17.76 -7.85 -16.74
C ALA A 20 -16.29 -7.84 -17.15
N ASN A 21 -15.88 -6.89 -18.00
CA ASN A 21 -14.46 -6.68 -18.30
C ASN A 21 -13.77 -5.93 -17.13
N ALA A 22 -13.76 -6.58 -15.96
CA ALA A 22 -13.31 -6.02 -14.71
C ALA A 22 -12.59 -7.07 -13.86
N PHE A 23 -11.76 -6.60 -12.94
CA PHE A 23 -10.98 -7.43 -12.03
C PHE A 23 -11.09 -6.86 -10.62
N PHE A 24 -11.16 -7.76 -9.63
CA PHE A 24 -10.89 -7.43 -8.24
C PHE A 24 -9.46 -7.81 -7.92
N ILE A 25 -8.74 -6.90 -7.27
CA ILE A 25 -7.32 -7.05 -6.94
C ILE A 25 -7.17 -6.92 -5.43
N ASP A 26 -6.46 -7.85 -4.80
CA ASP A 26 -5.94 -7.72 -3.44
C ASP A 26 -4.47 -7.31 -3.51
N PRO A 27 -4.15 -6.00 -3.39
CA PRO A 27 -2.80 -5.49 -3.55
C PRO A 27 -1.76 -6.21 -2.68
N VAL A 28 -2.08 -6.54 -1.43
CA VAL A 28 -1.14 -7.22 -0.52
C VAL A 28 -0.73 -8.58 -1.09
N ARG A 29 -1.70 -9.35 -1.62
CA ARG A 29 -1.42 -10.64 -2.25
C ARG A 29 -0.63 -10.48 -3.53
N VAL A 30 -0.93 -9.46 -4.33
CA VAL A 30 -0.16 -9.18 -5.56
C VAL A 30 1.29 -8.83 -5.23
N LEU A 31 1.52 -7.99 -4.22
CA LEU A 31 2.86 -7.59 -3.77
C LEU A 31 3.65 -8.76 -3.21
N ASN A 32 3.03 -9.59 -2.37
CA ASN A 32 3.68 -10.76 -1.78
C ASN A 32 4.04 -11.86 -2.79
N ARG A 33 3.65 -11.72 -4.06
CA ARG A 33 4.16 -12.56 -5.16
C ARG A 33 5.45 -12.03 -5.76
N SER A 34 5.69 -10.73 -5.64
CA SER A 34 6.88 -10.05 -6.16
C SER A 34 8.02 -10.13 -5.16
N TYR A 35 7.70 -10.16 -3.86
CA TYR A 35 8.67 -10.40 -2.80
C TYR A 35 9.06 -11.88 -2.72
N THR A 36 10.36 -12.09 -2.54
CA THR A 36 11.03 -13.39 -2.54
C THR A 36 11.36 -13.86 -1.12
N ARG A 37 11.65 -12.93 -0.21
CA ARG A 37 12.12 -13.24 1.15
C ARG A 37 11.16 -12.81 2.25
N HIS A 38 10.58 -11.63 2.08
CA HIS A 38 9.70 -11.03 3.08
C HIS A 38 8.26 -11.03 2.59
N LYS A 39 7.31 -10.95 3.52
CA LYS A 39 5.89 -10.79 3.20
C LYS A 39 5.35 -9.60 3.95
N VAL A 40 4.62 -8.76 3.23
CA VAL A 40 3.88 -7.66 3.79
C VAL A 40 2.60 -8.19 4.41
N SER A 41 2.40 -7.88 5.69
CA SER A 41 1.13 -8.13 6.36
C SER A 41 0.04 -7.22 5.80
N PRO A 42 -1.18 -7.73 5.59
CA PRO A 42 -2.32 -6.89 5.25
C PRO A 42 -2.57 -5.69 6.16
N SER A 43 -2.31 -5.83 7.46
CA SER A 43 -2.52 -4.76 8.45
C SER A 43 -1.52 -3.62 8.31
N ALA A 44 -0.33 -3.89 7.76
CA ALA A 44 0.77 -2.93 7.69
C ALA A 44 0.85 -2.17 6.36
N TYR A 45 0.18 -2.63 5.29
CA TYR A 45 0.30 -2.02 3.95
C TYR A 45 -0.74 -0.94 3.66
N TYR A 46 -2.02 -1.27 3.85
CA TYR A 46 -3.13 -0.32 3.82
C TYR A 46 -4.26 -0.89 4.66
N SER A 47 -4.99 -0.02 5.36
CA SER A 47 -6.21 -0.48 6.03
C SER A 47 -7.22 -0.95 4.99
N ARG A 48 -7.47 -2.26 4.96
CA ARG A 48 -8.46 -2.89 4.07
C ARG A 48 -9.89 -2.45 4.35
N PHE A 49 -10.12 -1.97 5.55
CA PHE A 49 -11.41 -1.53 6.02
C PHE A 49 -11.24 -0.09 6.45
N PHE A 50 -11.89 0.80 5.71
CA PHE A 50 -12.12 2.12 6.24
C PHE A 50 -12.95 1.93 7.51
N ASP A 51 -12.40 2.35 8.65
CA ASP A 51 -13.23 2.63 9.79
C ASP A 51 -14.17 3.74 9.30
N PHE A 52 -15.37 3.33 8.92
CA PHE A 52 -16.49 4.24 8.96
C PHE A 52 -16.60 4.60 10.44
N SER A 53 -15.85 5.63 10.85
CA SER A 53 -16.29 6.44 11.97
C SER A 53 -17.74 6.74 11.64
N GLU A 54 -18.66 6.19 12.42
CA GLU A 54 -20.06 6.60 12.48
C GLU A 54 -20.12 8.05 12.98
N LYS A 55 -19.50 8.96 12.23
CA LYS A 55 -19.90 10.35 12.10
C LYS A 55 -20.63 10.50 10.77
N LEU A 56 -21.48 9.54 10.43
CA LEU A 56 -22.83 9.91 10.06
C LEU A 56 -23.49 10.46 11.33
N GLU A 57 -23.04 11.64 11.78
CA GLU A 57 -24.00 12.52 12.42
C GLU A 57 -25.09 12.67 11.37
N ALA A 58 -26.22 12.01 11.62
CA ALA A 58 -27.47 12.34 10.98
C ALA A 58 -27.51 13.86 10.89
N PRO A 59 -27.77 14.46 9.70
CA PRO A 59 -27.76 15.90 9.57
C PRO A 59 -28.71 16.45 10.63
N ALA A 60 -28.14 17.04 11.68
CA ALA A 60 -28.89 17.56 12.82
C ALA A 60 -30.03 18.35 12.23
N GLU A 61 -31.27 17.95 12.55
CA GLU A 61 -32.48 18.42 11.88
C GLU A 61 -32.40 19.93 11.65
N SER A 62 -31.98 20.29 10.44
CA SER A 62 -31.70 21.67 10.13
C SER A 62 -33.06 22.32 10.05
N ARG A 63 -33.39 23.15 11.04
CA ARG A 63 -34.57 24.02 11.06
C ARG A 63 -34.89 24.42 9.62
N LYS A 64 -36.04 23.96 9.10
CA LYS A 64 -36.49 24.15 7.72
C LYS A 64 -36.40 25.64 7.34
N ARG A 65 -35.27 26.04 6.77
CA ARG A 65 -35.16 27.25 5.97
C ARG A 65 -35.58 26.84 4.56
N LYS A 66 -36.57 27.55 4.01
CA LYS A 66 -37.06 27.39 2.64
C LYS A 66 -35.88 27.62 1.68
N ARG A 67 -35.16 26.54 1.35
CA ARG A 67 -34.01 26.57 0.44
C ARG A 67 -34.58 26.89 -0.93
N LYS A 68 -34.24 28.07 -1.48
CA LYS A 68 -34.49 28.37 -2.90
C LYS A 68 -33.90 27.23 -3.73
N GLU A 69 -34.65 26.77 -4.73
CA GLU A 69 -34.18 25.76 -5.68
C GLU A 69 -32.77 26.14 -6.13
N LYS A 70 -31.81 25.24 -5.93
CA LYS A 70 -30.47 25.42 -6.47
C LYS A 70 -30.63 25.44 -7.99
N LYS A 71 -30.45 26.60 -8.61
CA LYS A 71 -30.34 26.70 -10.07
C LYS A 71 -29.25 25.71 -10.51
N PRO A 72 -29.43 25.00 -11.63
CA PRO A 72 -28.40 24.12 -12.16
C PRO A 72 -27.13 24.96 -12.36
N ILE A 73 -26.11 24.64 -11.57
CA ILE A 73 -24.80 25.28 -11.68
C ILE A 73 -24.26 24.85 -13.04
N SER A 74 -24.06 25.80 -13.94
CA SER A 74 -23.46 25.52 -15.25
C SER A 74 -22.01 25.10 -15.03
N LEU A 75 -21.69 23.85 -15.38
CA LEU A 75 -20.33 23.34 -15.29
C LEU A 75 -19.37 24.18 -16.14
N ASN A 76 -18.20 24.48 -15.59
CA ASN A 76 -17.13 25.12 -16.36
C ASN A 76 -16.57 24.16 -17.43
N ALA A 77 -15.75 24.65 -18.36
CA ALA A 77 -15.23 23.82 -19.46
C ALA A 77 -14.45 22.58 -18.97
N ARG A 78 -13.66 22.70 -17.89
CA ARG A 78 -12.90 21.58 -17.31
C ARG A 78 -13.81 20.55 -16.65
N GLU A 79 -14.84 21.01 -15.94
CA GLU A 79 -15.85 20.19 -15.30
C GLU A 79 -16.69 19.42 -16.32
N LYS A 80 -17.06 20.04 -17.45
CA LYS A 80 -17.75 19.33 -18.54
C LYS A 80 -16.92 18.19 -19.11
N VAL A 81 -15.61 18.39 -19.30
CA VAL A 81 -14.70 17.34 -19.76
C VAL A 81 -14.53 16.24 -18.70
N ALA A 82 -14.49 16.59 -17.41
CA ALA A 82 -14.46 15.61 -16.33
C ALA A 82 -15.77 14.79 -16.26
N ASP A 83 -16.92 15.46 -16.38
CA ASP A 83 -18.24 14.83 -16.36
C ASP A 83 -18.44 13.93 -17.58
N GLN A 84 -18.03 14.36 -18.77
CA GLN A 84 -18.06 13.51 -19.97
C GLN A 84 -17.25 12.22 -19.76
N ARG A 85 -15.99 12.33 -19.28
CA ARG A 85 -15.17 11.15 -18.97
C ARG A 85 -15.81 10.25 -17.92
N HIS A 86 -16.45 10.84 -16.90
CA HIS A 86 -17.19 10.09 -15.90
C HIS A 86 -18.37 9.33 -16.53
N GLN A 87 -19.17 9.99 -17.37
CA GLN A 87 -20.32 9.39 -18.06
C GLN A 87 -19.90 8.24 -18.99
N GLU A 88 -18.81 8.41 -19.73
CA GLU A 88 -18.25 7.38 -20.63
C GLU A 88 -17.89 6.10 -19.87
N VAL A 89 -17.29 6.22 -18.68
CA VAL A 89 -16.81 5.07 -17.89
C VAL A 89 -17.88 4.52 -16.93
N ARG A 90 -18.92 5.30 -16.61
CA ARG A 90 -19.96 4.95 -15.63
C ARG A 90 -20.62 3.61 -15.91
N SER A 91 -20.96 3.32 -17.16
CA SER A 91 -21.63 2.07 -17.53
C SER A 91 -20.73 0.85 -17.25
N PHE A 92 -19.43 0.96 -17.48
CA PHE A 92 -18.45 -0.08 -17.16
C PHE A 92 -18.29 -0.27 -15.66
N LEU A 93 -18.25 0.83 -14.89
CA LEU A 93 -18.15 0.78 -13.42
C LEU A 93 -19.38 0.13 -12.79
N LEU A 94 -20.59 0.46 -13.27
CA LEU A 94 -21.82 -0.15 -12.79
C LEU A 94 -21.84 -1.66 -13.04
N LYS A 95 -21.45 -2.10 -14.24
CA LYS A 95 -21.33 -3.53 -14.55
C LYS A 95 -20.29 -4.23 -13.68
N ALA A 96 -19.15 -3.59 -13.42
CA ALA A 96 -18.12 -4.13 -12.54
C ALA A 96 -18.63 -4.25 -11.09
N HIS A 97 -19.36 -3.25 -10.61
CA HIS A 97 -19.97 -3.25 -9.29
C HIS A 97 -21.03 -4.34 -9.14
N GLU A 98 -21.94 -4.49 -10.11
CA GLU A 98 -22.94 -5.57 -10.13
C GLU A 98 -22.26 -6.94 -10.13
N ALA A 99 -21.20 -7.12 -10.93
CA ALA A 99 -20.42 -8.36 -10.94
C ALA A 99 -19.71 -8.65 -9.61
N LEU A 100 -19.21 -7.62 -8.92
CA LEU A 100 -18.62 -7.73 -7.59
C LEU A 100 -19.68 -8.18 -6.56
N LEU A 101 -20.87 -7.58 -6.58
CA LEU A 101 -21.97 -7.97 -5.70
C LEU A 101 -22.43 -9.40 -5.94
N GLY A 102 -22.39 -9.87 -7.20
CA GLY A 102 -22.67 -11.25 -7.56
C GLY A 102 -21.60 -12.26 -7.12
N ALA A 103 -20.38 -11.83 -6.82
CA ALA A 103 -19.26 -12.70 -6.42
C ALA A 103 -19.27 -12.97 -4.90
N THR A 104 -20.33 -13.61 -4.40
CA THR A 104 -20.57 -13.83 -2.97
C THR A 104 -19.44 -14.58 -2.26
N GLU A 105 -18.85 -15.60 -2.89
CA GLU A 105 -17.73 -16.36 -2.32
C GLU A 105 -16.45 -15.51 -2.17
N LEU A 106 -16.17 -14.64 -3.14
CA LEU A 106 -15.08 -13.67 -3.03
C LEU A 106 -15.34 -12.70 -1.88
N LEU A 107 -16.56 -12.16 -1.78
CA LEU A 107 -16.92 -11.23 -0.72
C LEU A 107 -16.85 -11.86 0.68
N LYS A 108 -17.27 -13.12 0.84
CA LYS A 108 -17.09 -13.87 2.10
C LYS A 108 -15.61 -14.00 2.47
N LEU A 109 -14.77 -14.38 1.51
CA LEU A 109 -13.34 -14.50 1.73
C LEU A 109 -12.74 -13.16 2.15
N VAL A 110 -13.03 -12.07 1.41
CA VAL A 110 -12.53 -10.73 1.71
C VAL A 110 -13.02 -10.23 3.06
N ARG A 111 -14.27 -10.52 3.43
CA ARG A 111 -14.82 -10.17 4.75
C ARG A 111 -14.10 -10.89 5.90
N ASN A 112 -13.73 -12.15 5.71
CA ASN A 112 -12.96 -12.91 6.70
C ASN A 112 -11.51 -12.41 6.81
N LEU A 113 -11.03 -11.59 5.87
CA LEU A 113 -9.75 -10.89 5.99
C LEU A 113 -9.82 -9.64 6.90
N ARG A 114 -10.99 -9.35 7.51
CA ARG A 114 -11.13 -8.26 8.47
C ARG A 114 -10.38 -8.60 9.75
N PRO A 115 -9.64 -7.65 10.35
CA PRO A 115 -8.93 -7.88 11.60
C PRO A 115 -9.92 -8.02 12.78
N GLY A 116 -10.60 -9.17 12.83
CA GLY A 116 -11.44 -9.64 13.93
C GLY A 116 -11.05 -11.05 14.40
N GLU A 117 -9.98 -11.63 13.85
CA GLU A 117 -9.45 -12.96 14.19
C GLU A 117 -7.95 -12.92 14.57
N PHE A 118 -7.39 -11.75 14.84
CA PHE A 118 -6.06 -11.64 15.43
C PHE A 118 -6.20 -11.69 16.95
N SER A 119 -5.28 -12.39 17.63
CA SER A 119 -5.24 -12.37 19.10
C SER A 119 -4.89 -10.94 19.58
N ASP A 120 -5.26 -10.61 20.83
CA ASP A 120 -4.98 -9.30 21.40
C ASP A 120 -3.47 -9.01 21.48
N GLU A 121 -2.64 -10.05 21.45
CA GLU A 121 -1.18 -10.00 21.41
C GLU A 121 -0.65 -9.55 20.03
N GLU A 122 -1.16 -10.12 18.93
CA GLU A 122 -0.80 -9.72 17.57
C GLU A 122 -1.22 -8.27 17.28
N ARG A 123 -2.35 -7.84 17.86
CA ARG A 123 -2.79 -6.43 17.81
C ARG A 123 -1.86 -5.50 18.56
N ARG A 124 -1.36 -5.90 19.73
CA ARG A 124 -0.43 -5.09 20.54
C ARG A 124 0.94 -4.93 19.87
N GLU A 125 1.47 -6.00 19.29
CA GLU A 125 2.74 -5.94 18.53
C GLU A 125 2.62 -5.04 17.29
N LEU A 126 1.51 -5.14 16.55
CA LEU A 126 1.21 -4.24 15.43
C LEU A 126 1.08 -2.79 15.86
N THR A 127 0.42 -2.50 16.99
CA THR A 127 0.23 -1.13 17.49
C THR A 127 1.53 -0.53 18.04
N GLN A 128 2.44 -1.35 18.58
CA GLN A 128 3.76 -0.91 19.03
C GLN A 128 4.73 -0.65 17.88
N GLN A 129 4.57 -1.33 16.74
CA GLN A 129 5.36 -1.08 15.52
C GLN A 129 4.74 -0.01 14.60
N SER A 130 3.42 0.26 14.68
CA SER A 130 2.71 1.10 13.70
C SER A 130 2.65 2.60 14.02
N CYS A 131 3.72 3.20 14.54
CA CYS A 131 3.86 4.66 14.39
C CYS A 131 4.31 4.91 12.94
N GLU A 132 3.34 5.11 12.04
CA GLU A 132 3.61 5.43 10.63
C GLU A 132 4.52 6.66 10.55
N LEU A 133 5.76 6.46 10.12
CA LEU A 133 6.74 7.53 9.97
C LEU A 133 6.44 8.30 8.69
N SER A 134 6.16 9.60 8.84
CA SER A 134 6.03 10.51 7.71
C SER A 134 7.42 10.93 7.22
N PHE A 135 7.92 10.27 6.18
CA PHE A 135 9.19 10.65 5.54
C PHE A 135 9.19 12.09 5.03
N ALA A 136 8.02 12.64 4.67
CA ALA A 136 7.87 14.04 4.27
C ALA A 136 8.14 14.99 5.43
N ASP A 137 7.59 14.70 6.63
CA ASP A 137 7.81 15.54 7.81
C ASP A 137 9.27 15.44 8.29
N ILE A 138 9.84 14.23 8.26
CA ILE A 138 11.24 13.98 8.59
C ILE A 138 12.17 14.68 7.59
N GLY A 139 11.81 14.70 6.30
CA GLY A 139 12.58 15.40 5.27
C GLY A 139 12.54 16.92 5.38
N CYS A 140 11.69 17.50 6.21
CA CYS A 140 11.60 18.95 6.41
C CYS A 140 12.45 19.46 7.59
N VAL A 141 12.96 18.59 8.46
CA VAL A 141 13.75 19.05 9.62
C VAL A 141 15.19 19.35 9.22
N TRP A 142 15.84 20.26 9.94
CA TRP A 142 17.26 20.60 9.69
C TRP A 142 18.20 19.40 9.88
N GLN A 143 17.78 18.39 10.66
CA GLN A 143 18.51 17.15 10.89
C GLN A 143 18.34 16.12 9.76
N ALA A 144 17.50 16.38 8.75
CA ALA A 144 17.22 15.43 7.68
C ALA A 144 18.50 14.83 7.06
N PRO A 145 19.55 15.61 6.75
CA PRO A 145 20.79 15.07 6.19
C PRO A 145 21.59 14.13 7.13
N LEU A 146 21.27 14.11 8.43
CA LEU A 146 21.95 13.28 9.43
C LEU A 146 21.27 11.93 9.64
N TYR A 147 20.08 11.73 9.06
CA TYR A 147 19.36 10.47 9.20
C TYR A 147 19.92 9.42 8.25
N GLU A 148 20.16 8.23 8.79
CA GLU A 148 20.74 7.10 8.07
C GLU A 148 19.72 5.96 7.97
N VAL A 149 19.77 5.25 6.84
CA VAL A 149 19.08 3.97 6.63
C VAL A 149 20.13 2.87 6.61
N VAL A 150 19.84 1.75 7.26
CA VAL A 150 20.70 0.58 7.30
C VAL A 150 20.13 -0.47 6.35
N LEU A 151 20.91 -0.89 5.36
CA LEU A 151 20.54 -1.93 4.41
C LEU A 151 21.16 -3.26 4.82
N ASN A 152 20.34 -4.22 5.19
CA ASN A 152 20.74 -5.55 5.64
C ASN A 152 20.69 -6.56 4.48
N TYR A 153 21.86 -6.96 3.99
CA TYR A 153 22.00 -7.99 2.96
C TYR A 153 22.36 -9.32 3.61
N GLN A 154 21.66 -10.37 3.21
CA GLN A 154 21.99 -11.73 3.61
C GLN A 154 23.00 -12.34 2.63
N GLU A 155 24.10 -12.90 3.17
CA GLU A 155 25.18 -13.47 2.38
C GLU A 155 24.67 -14.70 1.60
N GLY A 156 24.55 -14.51 0.28
CA GLY A 156 23.83 -15.38 -0.66
C GLY A 156 23.46 -14.65 -1.96
N ASP A 157 23.42 -13.30 -1.93
CA ASP A 157 23.30 -12.43 -3.11
C ASP A 157 24.61 -11.81 -3.58
N ALA A 158 25.70 -11.97 -2.84
CA ALA A 158 27.01 -11.53 -3.28
C ALA A 158 27.51 -12.51 -4.35
N PHE A 159 27.57 -12.05 -5.61
CA PHE A 159 28.35 -12.74 -6.63
C PHE A 159 29.74 -13.04 -6.07
N ILE A 160 30.08 -14.31 -6.11
CA ILE A 160 31.33 -14.88 -5.63
C ILE A 160 32.50 -14.16 -6.30
N GLU A 161 33.34 -13.49 -5.52
CA GLU A 161 34.78 -13.53 -5.77
C GLU A 161 35.43 -14.30 -4.63
N ASN A 162 36.09 -15.40 -5.03
CA ASN A 162 36.77 -16.38 -4.21
C ASN A 162 37.55 -15.78 -3.04
N THR A 163 37.25 -16.23 -1.82
CA THR A 163 38.29 -16.70 -0.88
C THR A 163 37.63 -17.51 0.23
N GLY A 164 38.03 -18.78 0.35
CA GLY A 164 37.44 -19.70 1.31
C GLY A 164 37.69 -19.26 2.76
N SER A 165 36.62 -19.16 3.54
CA SER A 165 36.68 -19.18 5.00
C SER A 165 35.34 -19.67 5.58
N PRO A 166 35.32 -20.39 6.71
CA PRO A 166 34.15 -21.15 7.14
C PRO A 166 33.14 -20.31 7.94
N CYS A 167 31.87 -20.49 7.60
CA CYS A 167 30.69 -20.48 8.46
C CYS A 167 30.62 -19.41 9.57
N GLY A 168 30.08 -18.24 9.20
CA GLY A 168 29.33 -17.35 10.06
C GLY A 168 28.34 -16.62 9.16
N GLN A 169 27.06 -16.52 9.52
CA GLN A 169 26.09 -15.71 8.75
C GLN A 169 26.49 -14.24 8.92
N HIS A 170 27.40 -13.73 8.09
CA HIS A 170 27.79 -12.33 8.17
C HIS A 170 26.76 -11.52 7.37
N LEU A 171 25.78 -10.96 8.08
CA LEU A 171 24.89 -9.96 7.50
C LEU A 171 25.77 -8.79 7.04
N LYS A 172 25.83 -8.55 5.73
CA LYS A 172 26.47 -7.35 5.21
C LYS A 172 25.51 -6.19 5.44
N GLN A 173 25.98 -5.15 6.12
CA GLN A 173 25.20 -3.96 6.40
C GLN A 173 25.82 -2.77 5.67
N ASP A 174 25.02 -2.05 4.89
CA ASP A 174 25.43 -0.75 4.34
C ASP A 174 24.62 0.35 5.06
N VAL A 175 25.32 1.29 5.69
CA VAL A 175 24.71 2.46 6.34
C VAL A 175 24.83 3.64 5.39
N ILE A 176 23.71 4.25 5.01
CA ILE A 176 23.65 5.29 3.99
C ILE A 176 22.78 6.44 4.52
N PRO A 177 23.20 7.72 4.39
CA PRO A 177 22.30 8.83 4.66
C PRO A 177 21.08 8.72 3.76
N ILE A 178 19.88 8.82 4.32
CA ILE A 178 18.65 8.52 3.57
C ILE A 178 18.27 9.67 2.64
N PHE A 179 18.36 10.93 3.10
CA PHE A 179 17.98 12.11 2.32
C PHE A 179 19.13 12.60 1.43
N ASP A 180 18.75 13.18 0.29
CA ASP A 180 19.65 13.65 -0.78
C ASP A 180 20.60 12.57 -1.31
N ASN A 181 20.15 11.31 -1.24
CA ASN A 181 20.91 10.15 -1.67
C ASN A 181 20.04 9.19 -2.47
N LEU A 182 20.70 8.46 -3.37
CA LEU A 182 20.08 7.39 -4.13
C LEU A 182 20.25 6.07 -3.37
N ILE A 183 19.14 5.53 -2.87
CA ILE A 183 19.11 4.21 -2.26
C ILE A 183 18.90 3.19 -3.35
N VAL A 184 19.80 2.21 -3.49
CA VAL A 184 19.79 1.23 -4.57
C VAL A 184 19.91 -0.17 -4.01
N ASN A 185 18.96 -1.05 -4.36
CA ASN A 185 19.12 -2.48 -4.23
C ASN A 185 19.49 -3.08 -5.60
N LYS A 186 20.78 -3.36 -5.80
CA LYS A 186 21.30 -4.04 -7.00
C LYS A 186 21.28 -5.58 -6.88
N GLY A 187 20.88 -6.10 -5.72
CA GLY A 187 20.85 -7.54 -5.46
C GLY A 187 19.72 -8.25 -6.21
N SER A 188 19.87 -9.56 -6.39
CA SER A 188 18.83 -10.43 -6.97
C SER A 188 17.69 -10.74 -6.00
N GLY A 189 17.86 -10.48 -4.71
CA GLY A 189 16.85 -10.60 -3.67
C GLY A 189 16.39 -9.27 -3.07
N ASP A 190 15.32 -9.35 -2.29
CA ASP A 190 14.88 -8.21 -1.50
C ASP A 190 15.84 -7.95 -0.33
N VAL A 191 15.95 -6.69 0.06
CA VAL A 191 16.80 -6.20 1.15
C VAL A 191 15.93 -5.64 2.25
N GLU A 192 16.24 -6.01 3.49
CA GLU A 192 15.61 -5.40 4.67
C GLU A 192 16.33 -4.10 5.00
N ALA A 193 15.57 -3.01 5.03
CA ALA A 193 16.07 -1.69 5.38
C ALA A 193 15.54 -1.29 6.75
N GLU A 194 16.42 -0.83 7.63
CA GLU A 194 16.05 -0.30 8.94
C GLU A 194 16.21 1.22 8.95
N PHE A 195 15.18 1.92 9.39
CA PHE A 195 15.17 3.36 9.52
C PHE A 195 14.36 3.78 10.75
N LEU A 196 14.98 4.51 11.69
CA LEU A 196 14.34 4.95 12.94
C LEU A 196 13.58 3.83 13.68
N ASN A 197 14.22 2.67 13.80
CA ASN A 197 13.69 1.44 14.42
C ASN A 197 12.45 0.85 13.71
N GLN A 198 12.25 1.21 12.44
CA GLN A 198 11.22 0.65 11.58
C GLN A 198 11.87 -0.14 10.45
N ASN A 199 11.27 -1.30 10.12
CA ASN A 199 11.78 -2.18 9.07
C ASN A 199 10.97 -2.00 7.79
N TYR A 200 11.68 -1.90 6.69
CA TYR A 200 11.15 -1.71 5.34
C TYR A 200 11.72 -2.78 4.42
N ILE A 201 10.98 -3.06 3.34
CA ILE A 201 11.43 -3.99 2.30
C ILE A 201 11.82 -3.16 1.09
N ILE A 202 13.07 -3.26 0.65
CA ILE A 202 13.53 -2.70 -0.61
C ILE A 202 13.50 -3.82 -1.67
N PRO A 203 12.61 -3.73 -2.68
CA PRO A 203 12.51 -4.75 -3.72
C PRO A 203 13.83 -4.95 -4.46
N LYS A 204 14.08 -6.17 -4.93
CA LYS A 204 15.21 -6.44 -5.83
C LYS A 204 15.24 -5.51 -7.04
N GLU A 205 16.45 -5.19 -7.50
CA GLU A 205 16.69 -4.34 -8.69
C GLU A 205 15.95 -2.99 -8.67
N SER A 206 15.71 -2.43 -7.48
CA SER A 206 15.02 -1.15 -7.32
C SER A 206 15.95 -0.04 -6.88
N CYS A 207 15.56 1.20 -7.17
CA CYS A 207 16.20 2.38 -6.62
C CYS A 207 15.19 3.48 -6.37
N PHE A 208 15.45 4.30 -5.35
CA PHE A 208 14.67 5.49 -5.06
C PHE A 208 15.58 6.60 -4.58
N TYR A 209 15.22 7.83 -4.91
CA TYR A 209 15.93 9.03 -4.48
C TYR A 209 15.06 9.79 -3.51
N MET A 210 15.55 10.01 -2.29
CA MET A 210 14.84 10.80 -1.29
C MET A 210 15.37 12.23 -1.34
N VAL A 211 14.48 13.20 -1.49
CA VAL A 211 14.82 14.62 -1.52
C VAL A 211 14.55 15.24 -0.16
N ASN A 212 15.44 16.12 0.28
CA ASN A 212 15.17 17.02 1.39
C ASN A 212 14.40 18.27 0.90
N ASP A 213 13.20 18.51 1.42
CA ASP A 213 12.32 19.62 1.00
C ASP A 213 12.57 20.94 1.78
N HIS A 214 13.68 21.04 2.53
CA HIS A 214 14.02 22.24 3.31
C HIS A 214 14.19 23.54 2.47
N TRP A 215 14.22 23.46 1.15
CA TRP A 215 14.40 24.62 0.25
C TRP A 215 13.13 25.45 -0.02
N LEU A 216 11.95 25.04 0.45
CA LEU A 216 10.68 25.74 0.17
C LEU A 216 10.24 26.80 1.20
N LEU A 217 11.05 27.08 2.22
CA LEU A 217 10.71 28.04 3.31
C LEU A 217 11.60 29.29 3.36
N ARG A 218 12.17 29.74 2.24
CA ARG A 218 12.86 31.05 2.15
C ARG A 218 12.26 31.96 1.09
#